data_AF-A0A966UWC6-F1
#
_entry.id   AF-A0A966UWC6-F1
#
_cell.length_a   1.000
_cell.length_b   1.000
_cell.length_c   1.000
_cell.angle_alpha   90.00
_cell.angle_beta   90.00
_cell.angle_gamma   90.00
#
_symmetry.space_group_name_H-M   'P 1'
#
loop_
_entity.id
_entity.type
_entity.pdbx_description
1 polymer ?
#
loop_
_entity_poly.entity_id
_entity_poly.type
_entity_poly.pdbx_seq_one_letter_code
_entity_poly.pdbx_strand_id
1 'polypeptide(L)'
;MTGPSTKLKDGDVEGWTFTASSNDIPATAPMMDPDFASLCGDVSQVAGKIRVGLVVDFGGAEIAPEGETPKEFFSDCVVVAEGSTGLDVLSSALEVRSDKSGLICGIAGYPAQECGVEITMPSVNASPIAASATNESPMNSSNSLALGALAFIALVVAIVALRRRSK
;
A
#
# COMPACT_ATOMS: atom_id res chain seq x y z
N MET A 1 3.37 1.52 -4.94
CA MET A 1 2.01 1.95 -5.32
C MET A 1 1.38 2.79 -4.19
N THR A 2 0.55 3.78 -4.56
CA THR A 2 -0.30 4.62 -3.69
C THR A 2 -1.75 4.14 -3.74
N GLY A 3 -2.67 4.77 -3.00
CA GLY A 3 -4.10 4.47 -3.10
C GLY A 3 -4.94 5.13 -2.00
N PRO A 4 -6.26 5.23 -2.23
CA PRO A 4 -6.91 6.38 -2.85
C PRO A 4 -6.26 7.73 -2.49
N SER A 5 -5.59 8.33 -3.46
CA SER A 5 -4.72 9.50 -3.23
C SER A 5 -5.44 10.82 -3.53
N THR A 6 -5.27 11.82 -2.66
CA THR A 6 -5.76 13.21 -2.93
C THR A 6 -4.73 14.07 -3.65
N LYS A 7 -3.50 13.57 -3.80
CA LYS A 7 -2.40 14.23 -4.52
C LYS A 7 -1.61 13.18 -5.25
N LEU A 8 -1.48 13.35 -6.56
CA LEU A 8 -0.70 12.49 -7.44
C LEU A 8 0.35 13.31 -8.19
N LYS A 9 1.43 12.64 -8.59
CA LYS A 9 2.54 13.16 -9.40
C LYS A 9 2.69 12.30 -10.65
N ASP A 10 3.29 12.88 -11.69
CA ASP A 10 3.74 12.09 -12.85
C ASP A 10 4.71 11.01 -12.38
N GLY A 11 4.46 9.76 -12.76
CA GLY A 11 5.26 8.62 -12.30
C GLY A 11 4.64 7.81 -11.17
N ASP A 12 3.52 8.24 -10.59
CA ASP A 12 2.85 7.48 -9.53
C ASP A 12 2.13 6.25 -10.10
N VAL A 13 1.96 5.23 -9.24
CA VAL A 13 1.09 4.08 -9.49
C VAL A 13 0.00 4.11 -8.44
N GLU A 14 -1.25 4.26 -8.86
CA GLU A 14 -2.44 4.35 -8.00
C GLU A 14 -3.19 3.02 -8.00
N GLY A 15 -3.35 2.43 -6.81
CA GLY A 15 -3.98 1.14 -6.59
C GLY A 15 -5.34 1.24 -5.91
N TRP A 16 -6.29 0.43 -6.39
CA TRP A 16 -7.63 0.27 -5.84
C TRP A 16 -7.93 -1.20 -5.61
N THR A 17 -8.41 -1.55 -4.41
CA THR A 17 -8.77 -2.93 -4.07
C THR A 17 -10.17 -2.99 -3.51
N PHE A 18 -11.00 -3.88 -4.05
CA PHE A 18 -12.22 -4.31 -3.38
C PHE A 18 -11.86 -5.26 -2.24
N THR A 19 -12.06 -4.78 -1.01
CA THR A 19 -11.74 -5.54 0.22
C THR A 19 -12.79 -5.27 1.29
N ALA A 20 -12.97 -6.21 2.20
CA ALA A 20 -13.63 -5.94 3.45
C ALA A 20 -12.79 -4.95 4.30
N SER A 21 -13.46 -4.11 5.06
CA SER A 21 -12.82 -3.17 5.99
C SER A 21 -13.52 -3.20 7.34
N SER A 22 -12.75 -3.18 8.41
CA SER A 22 -13.21 -2.97 9.78
C SER A 22 -12.11 -2.24 10.56
N ASN A 23 -12.37 -1.91 11.83
CA ASN A 23 -11.33 -1.32 12.69
C ASN A 23 -10.09 -2.22 12.86
N ASP A 24 -10.24 -3.53 12.64
CA ASP A 24 -9.19 -4.54 12.80
C ASP A 24 -8.60 -5.00 11.46
N ILE A 25 -9.15 -4.54 10.33
CA ILE A 25 -8.68 -4.90 8.98
C ILE A 25 -8.00 -3.68 8.36
N PRO A 26 -6.67 -3.69 8.20
CA PRO A 26 -5.97 -2.58 7.57
C PRO A 26 -6.34 -2.44 6.08
N ALA A 27 -6.14 -1.24 5.55
CA ALA A 27 -6.20 -1.03 4.11
C ALA A 27 -5.21 -1.97 3.41
N THR A 28 -5.70 -2.65 2.37
CA THR A 28 -4.95 -3.66 1.62
C THR A 28 -4.65 -3.15 0.23
N ALA A 29 -3.39 -3.23 -0.19
CA ALA A 29 -2.98 -2.89 -1.55
C ALA A 29 -3.44 -3.97 -2.54
N PRO A 30 -3.58 -3.65 -3.84
CA PRO A 30 -3.83 -4.66 -4.88
C PRO A 30 -2.84 -5.82 -4.82
N MET A 31 -3.30 -7.03 -5.10
CA MET A 31 -2.44 -8.22 -5.15
C MET A 31 -1.36 -8.13 -6.25
N MET A 32 -1.62 -7.35 -7.31
CA MET A 32 -0.60 -7.00 -8.30
C MET A 32 0.07 -5.67 -7.93
N ASP A 33 1.41 -5.62 -8.04
CA ASP A 33 2.21 -4.42 -7.75
C ASP A 33 3.19 -4.14 -8.91
N PRO A 34 2.67 -3.83 -10.12
CA PRO A 34 3.53 -3.40 -11.22
C PRO A 34 4.16 -2.04 -10.92
N ASP A 35 5.37 -1.82 -11.41
CA ASP A 35 5.98 -0.51 -11.36
C ASP A 35 5.49 0.42 -12.48
N PHE A 36 5.74 1.73 -12.32
CA PHE A 36 5.34 2.73 -13.30
C PHE A 36 5.95 2.48 -14.69
N ALA A 37 7.20 2.01 -14.75
CA ALA A 37 7.87 1.76 -16.03
C ALA A 37 7.15 0.65 -16.82
N SER A 38 6.65 -0.37 -16.12
CA SER A 38 5.90 -1.49 -16.71
C SER A 38 4.54 -1.06 -17.26
N LEU A 39 3.88 -0.08 -16.62
CA LEU A 39 2.56 0.40 -17.05
C LEU A 39 2.64 1.52 -18.09
N CYS A 40 3.54 2.48 -17.87
CA CYS A 40 3.55 3.77 -18.58
C CYS A 40 4.85 4.02 -19.37
N GLY A 41 5.77 3.05 -19.47
CA GLY A 41 7.10 3.24 -20.08
C GLY A 41 7.07 3.77 -21.51
N ASP A 42 6.06 3.38 -22.30
CA ASP A 42 5.88 3.80 -23.69
C ASP A 42 5.03 5.07 -23.85
N VAL A 43 4.49 5.60 -22.76
CA VAL A 43 3.63 6.80 -22.78
C VAL A 43 4.49 8.05 -22.61
N SER A 44 4.52 8.87 -23.64
CA SER A 44 5.25 10.15 -23.64
C SER A 44 4.64 11.16 -22.65
N GLN A 45 5.48 11.98 -22.04
CA GLN A 45 5.01 13.09 -21.20
C GLN A 45 4.22 14.11 -22.02
N VAL A 46 3.19 14.67 -21.39
CA VAL A 46 2.33 15.70 -21.98
C VAL A 46 2.32 16.89 -21.03
N ALA A 47 2.59 18.10 -21.55
CA ALA A 47 2.63 19.30 -20.74
C ALA A 47 1.28 19.57 -20.06
N GLY A 48 1.32 19.94 -18.77
CA GLY A 48 0.12 20.19 -17.95
C GLY A 48 -0.65 18.92 -17.55
N LYS A 49 -0.07 17.74 -17.77
CA LYS A 49 -0.65 16.45 -17.45
C LYS A 49 0.35 15.57 -16.72
N ILE A 50 -0.19 14.58 -16.01
CA ILE A 50 0.58 13.52 -15.35
C ILE A 50 0.17 12.17 -15.92
N ARG A 51 1.12 11.24 -15.98
CA ARG A 51 0.90 9.82 -16.24
C ARG A 51 0.87 9.11 -14.90
N VAL A 52 -0.16 8.31 -14.70
CA VAL A 52 -0.36 7.51 -13.49
C VAL A 52 -0.67 6.10 -13.93
N GLY A 53 0.10 5.13 -13.44
CA GLY A 53 -0.25 3.73 -13.60
C GLY A 53 -1.46 3.42 -12.73
N LEU A 54 -2.58 3.00 -13.31
CA LEU A 54 -3.77 2.62 -12.56
C LEU A 54 -3.79 1.10 -12.41
N VAL A 55 -4.05 0.62 -11.19
CA VAL A 55 -4.23 -0.79 -10.87
C VAL A 55 -5.53 -0.95 -10.09
N VAL A 56 -6.39 -1.87 -10.54
CA VAL A 56 -7.64 -2.22 -9.86
C VAL A 56 -7.72 -3.73 -9.64
N ASP A 57 -7.85 -4.09 -8.38
CA ASP A 57 -8.06 -5.44 -7.88
C ASP A 57 -9.50 -5.59 -7.38
N PHE A 58 -10.25 -6.51 -7.98
CA PHE A 58 -11.66 -6.74 -7.65
C PHE A 58 -11.85 -7.70 -6.47
N GLY A 59 -10.78 -8.05 -5.76
CA GLY A 59 -10.81 -8.82 -4.54
C GLY A 59 -10.98 -10.32 -4.77
N GLY A 60 -10.88 -11.06 -3.67
CA GLY A 60 -11.07 -12.51 -3.66
C GLY A 60 -12.54 -12.92 -3.72
N ALA A 61 -12.79 -14.15 -4.19
CA ALA A 61 -14.14 -14.71 -4.28
C ALA A 61 -14.80 -14.91 -2.90
N GLU A 62 -14.01 -15.00 -1.84
CA GLU A 62 -14.46 -15.19 -0.46
C GLU A 62 -15.20 -13.99 0.13
N ILE A 63 -15.05 -12.80 -0.45
CA ILE A 63 -15.76 -11.57 -0.07
C ILE A 63 -16.68 -11.05 -1.19
N ALA A 64 -16.84 -11.81 -2.27
CA ALA A 64 -17.70 -11.42 -3.37
C ALA A 64 -19.18 -11.45 -2.94
N PRO A 65 -20.02 -10.51 -3.43
CA PRO A 65 -21.47 -10.58 -3.25
C PRO A 65 -22.03 -11.92 -3.73
N GLU A 66 -23.14 -12.35 -3.14
CA GLU A 66 -23.76 -13.62 -3.48
C GLU A 66 -24.16 -13.67 -4.97
N GLY A 67 -23.69 -14.69 -5.68
CA GLY A 67 -23.96 -14.87 -7.11
C GLY A 67 -23.15 -13.98 -8.05
N GLU A 68 -22.27 -13.12 -7.53
CA GLU A 68 -21.31 -12.35 -8.32
C GLU A 68 -19.95 -13.06 -8.36
N THR A 69 -19.15 -12.77 -9.39
CA THR A 69 -17.76 -13.25 -9.51
C THR A 69 -16.85 -12.03 -9.66
N PRO A 70 -15.75 -11.93 -8.89
CA PRO A 70 -14.78 -10.86 -9.07
C PRO A 70 -14.31 -10.76 -10.53
N LYS A 71 -14.13 -9.54 -11.00
CA LYS A 71 -13.56 -9.30 -12.33
C LYS A 71 -12.07 -9.60 -12.32
N GLU A 72 -11.52 -9.84 -13.52
CA GLU A 72 -10.07 -9.89 -13.68
C GLU A 72 -9.43 -8.55 -13.29
N PHE A 73 -8.18 -8.62 -12.84
CA PHE A 73 -7.39 -7.43 -12.57
C PHE A 73 -7.38 -6.49 -13.77
N PHE A 74 -7.48 -5.20 -13.48
CA PHE A 74 -7.32 -4.15 -14.48
C PHE A 74 -6.03 -3.37 -14.20
N SER A 75 -5.26 -3.11 -15.24
CA SER A 75 -4.15 -2.17 -15.16
C SER A 75 -3.96 -1.43 -16.47
N ASP A 76 -3.71 -0.13 -16.40
CA ASP A 76 -3.46 0.71 -17.58
C ASP A 76 -2.65 1.95 -17.21
N CYS A 77 -2.09 2.63 -18.20
CA CYS A 77 -1.51 3.95 -18.02
C CYS A 77 -2.53 5.04 -18.30
N VAL A 78 -2.83 5.84 -17.29
CA VAL A 78 -3.82 6.92 -17.39
C VAL A 78 -3.12 8.27 -17.46
N VAL A 79 -3.53 9.12 -18.41
CA VAL A 79 -2.99 10.49 -18.57
C VAL A 79 -4.06 11.52 -18.20
N VAL A 80 -3.92 12.11 -17.02
CA VAL A 80 -4.86 13.10 -16.47
C VAL A 80 -4.22 14.48 -16.31
N ALA A 81 -5.03 15.51 -16.02
CA ALA A 81 -4.50 16.83 -15.76
C ALA A 81 -3.66 16.85 -14.47
N GLU A 82 -2.67 17.75 -14.41
CA GLU A 82 -1.99 18.03 -13.14
C GLU A 82 -3.00 18.46 -12.06
N GLY A 83 -2.85 17.93 -10.84
CA GLY A 83 -3.76 18.18 -9.73
C GLY A 83 -4.96 17.24 -9.63
N SER A 84 -5.11 16.29 -10.56
CA SER A 84 -6.09 15.20 -10.46
C SER A 84 -5.85 14.31 -9.23
N THR A 85 -6.94 13.81 -8.66
CA THR A 85 -6.97 12.84 -7.56
C THR A 85 -6.97 11.40 -8.07
N GLY A 86 -6.77 10.44 -7.18
CA GLY A 86 -6.92 9.02 -7.47
C GLY A 86 -8.32 8.66 -7.99
N LEU A 87 -9.36 9.35 -7.49
CA LEU A 87 -10.72 9.15 -7.99
C LEU A 87 -10.89 9.67 -9.43
N ASP A 88 -10.25 10.78 -9.78
CA ASP A 88 -10.26 11.30 -11.15
C ASP A 88 -9.53 10.34 -12.10
N VAL A 89 -8.40 9.78 -11.67
CA VAL A 89 -7.66 8.75 -12.42
C VAL A 89 -8.54 7.52 -12.64
N LEU A 90 -9.14 6.99 -11.58
CA LEU A 90 -10.02 5.83 -11.66
C LEU A 90 -11.22 6.08 -12.59
N SER A 91 -11.91 7.20 -12.40
CA SER A 91 -13.12 7.56 -13.15
C SER A 91 -12.86 7.90 -14.61
N SER A 92 -11.62 8.20 -14.97
CA SER A 92 -11.23 8.43 -16.37
C SER A 92 -11.03 7.12 -17.16
N ALA A 93 -10.81 6.00 -16.47
CA ALA A 93 -10.56 4.69 -17.09
C ALA A 93 -11.73 3.72 -16.93
N LEU A 94 -12.43 3.77 -15.80
CA LEU A 94 -13.50 2.82 -15.46
C LEU A 94 -14.75 3.54 -14.96
N GLU A 95 -15.91 2.95 -15.19
CA GLU A 95 -17.16 3.42 -14.61
C GLU A 95 -17.12 3.25 -13.09
N VAL A 96 -17.41 4.33 -12.35
CA VAL A 96 -17.47 4.35 -10.89
C VAL A 96 -18.90 4.64 -10.45
N ARG A 97 -19.44 3.77 -9.60
CA ARG A 97 -20.73 3.96 -8.94
C ARG A 97 -20.46 4.37 -7.49
N SER A 98 -21.04 5.48 -7.07
CA SER A 98 -20.98 5.94 -5.67
C SER A 98 -22.37 6.21 -5.12
N ASP A 99 -22.51 6.10 -3.79
CA ASP A 99 -23.72 6.51 -3.10
C ASP A 99 -23.72 8.03 -2.82
N LYS A 100 -24.77 8.51 -2.14
CA LYS A 100 -24.91 9.92 -1.77
C LYS A 100 -23.89 10.41 -0.73
N SER A 101 -23.26 9.50 0.02
CA SER A 101 -22.22 9.81 0.99
C SER A 101 -20.84 9.98 0.33
N GLY A 102 -20.72 9.55 -0.93
CA GLY A 102 -19.45 9.50 -1.66
C GLY A 102 -18.71 8.17 -1.50
N LEU A 103 -19.33 7.17 -0.85
CA LEU A 103 -18.80 5.82 -0.81
C LEU A 103 -18.83 5.21 -2.20
N ILE A 104 -17.71 4.68 -2.67
CA ILE A 104 -17.64 3.95 -3.93
C ILE A 104 -18.25 2.57 -3.72
N CYS A 105 -19.37 2.34 -4.39
CA CYS A 105 -20.16 1.12 -4.31
C CYS A 105 -19.75 0.08 -5.36
N GLY A 106 -19.13 0.51 -6.45
CA GLY A 106 -18.67 -0.41 -7.49
C GLY A 106 -17.81 0.27 -8.55
N ILE A 107 -16.95 -0.53 -9.16
CA ILE A 107 -16.03 -0.15 -10.22
C ILE A 107 -16.24 -1.12 -11.39
N ALA A 108 -16.31 -0.61 -12.61
CA ALA A 108 -16.54 -1.41 -13.82
C ALA A 108 -17.78 -2.33 -13.74
N GLY A 109 -18.77 -1.96 -12.94
CA GLY A 109 -19.99 -2.75 -12.69
C GLY A 109 -19.86 -3.84 -11.62
N TYR A 110 -18.81 -3.85 -10.80
CA TYR A 110 -18.63 -4.79 -9.68
C TYR A 110 -18.31 -4.07 -8.36
N PRO A 111 -18.95 -4.41 -7.23
CA PRO A 111 -20.23 -5.12 -7.14
C PRO A 111 -21.33 -4.48 -7.99
N ALA A 112 -22.25 -5.29 -8.52
CA ALA A 112 -23.29 -4.81 -9.42
C ALA A 112 -24.36 -3.99 -8.67
N GLN A 113 -24.73 -4.40 -7.46
CA GLN A 113 -25.87 -3.84 -6.72
C GLN A 113 -25.48 -3.29 -5.35
N GLU A 114 -24.81 -4.11 -4.54
CA GLU A 114 -24.54 -3.81 -3.14
C GLU A 114 -23.61 -2.60 -2.97
N CYS A 115 -23.61 -2.02 -1.76
CA CYS A 115 -22.74 -0.91 -1.40
C CYS A 115 -22.45 -0.93 0.11
N GLY A 116 -21.27 -1.43 0.49
CA GLY A 116 -20.80 -1.42 1.88
C GLY A 116 -21.65 -2.28 2.83
N VAL A 117 -22.15 -3.43 2.37
CA VAL A 117 -22.90 -4.35 3.24
C VAL A 117 -21.96 -5.02 4.26
N GLU A 118 -22.50 -5.33 5.44
CA GLU A 118 -21.77 -6.13 6.41
C GLU A 118 -21.73 -7.59 5.96
N ILE A 119 -20.52 -8.16 5.90
CA ILE A 119 -20.31 -9.57 5.58
C ILE A 119 -19.75 -10.30 6.81
N THR A 120 -20.10 -11.58 6.93
CA THR A 120 -19.45 -12.44 7.92
C THR A 120 -18.08 -12.83 7.39
N MET A 121 -17.04 -12.14 7.85
CA MET A 121 -15.67 -12.55 7.58
C MET A 121 -15.39 -13.87 8.29
N PRO A 122 -14.76 -14.87 7.64
CA PRO A 122 -14.25 -16.02 8.36
C PRO A 122 -13.27 -15.49 9.42
N SER A 123 -13.48 -15.88 10.68
CA SER A 123 -12.56 -15.51 11.75
C SER A 123 -11.19 -16.03 11.37
N VAL A 124 -10.29 -15.14 10.95
CA VAL A 124 -8.87 -15.43 11.12
C VAL A 124 -8.77 -15.64 12.62
N ASN A 125 -8.48 -16.88 13.04
CA ASN A 125 -8.08 -17.11 14.42
C ASN A 125 -6.88 -16.18 14.60
N ALA A 126 -7.14 -15.02 15.19
CA ALA A 126 -6.13 -14.19 15.78
C ALA A 126 -5.56 -15.07 16.87
N SER A 127 -4.58 -15.90 16.50
CA SER A 127 -3.62 -16.41 17.44
C SER A 127 -3.14 -15.14 18.13
N PRO A 128 -3.41 -14.96 19.43
CA PRO A 128 -3.16 -13.68 20.07
C PRO A 128 -1.67 -13.42 19.92
N ILE A 129 -1.31 -12.52 19.01
CA ILE A 129 -0.05 -11.80 19.15
C ILE A 129 -0.31 -11.03 20.41
N ALA A 130 0.16 -11.59 21.53
CA ALA A 130 0.17 -10.92 22.81
C ALA A 130 0.74 -9.53 22.54
N ALA A 131 -0.16 -8.54 22.57
CA ALA A 131 0.22 -7.16 22.74
C ALA A 131 1.07 -7.17 24.00
N SER A 132 2.39 -7.17 23.80
CA SER A 132 3.32 -6.90 24.87
C SER A 132 3.06 -5.45 25.22
N ALA A 133 2.11 -5.25 26.13
CA ALA A 133 1.95 -4.04 26.88
C ALA A 133 3.31 -3.79 27.51
N THR A 134 4.10 -2.94 26.84
CA THR A 134 5.28 -2.36 27.44
C THR A 134 4.71 -1.44 28.50
N ASN A 135 4.64 -1.97 29.71
CA ASN A 135 4.34 -1.21 30.92
C ASN A 135 5.25 0.01 30.90
N GLU A 136 4.65 1.20 30.79
CA GLU A 136 5.35 2.43 31.14
C GLU A 136 5.72 2.32 32.62
N SER A 137 6.98 1.97 32.87
CA SER A 137 7.57 2.10 34.18
C SER A 137 7.99 3.56 34.34
N PRO A 138 7.58 4.26 35.42
CA PRO A 138 7.96 5.64 35.62
C PRO A 138 9.48 5.74 35.77
N MET A 139 10.08 6.67 35.03
CA MET A 139 11.47 7.08 35.16
C MET A 139 11.74 7.51 36.60
N ASN A 140 12.41 6.66 37.38
CA ASN A 140 13.07 7.10 38.60
C ASN A 140 14.58 7.15 38.33
N SER A 141 15.07 8.37 38.30
CA SER A 141 16.48 8.74 38.18
C SER A 141 17.35 8.00 39.20
N SER A 142 18.33 7.25 38.71
CA SER A 142 19.47 6.79 39.50
C SER A 142 20.68 6.76 38.59
N ASN A 143 21.48 7.83 38.66
CA ASN A 143 22.80 7.89 38.05
C ASN A 143 23.64 6.70 38.52
N SER A 144 24.20 5.93 37.57
CA SER A 144 25.27 4.97 37.83
C SER A 144 26.14 4.86 36.58
N LEU A 145 27.25 5.58 36.62
CA LEU A 145 28.33 5.54 35.65
C LEU A 145 29.00 4.17 35.67
N ALA A 146 29.11 3.48 34.53
CA ALA A 146 30.13 2.47 34.31
C ALA A 146 30.43 2.28 32.81
N LEU A 147 31.64 2.69 32.45
CA LEU A 147 32.32 2.59 31.16
C LEU A 147 32.29 1.18 30.53
N GLY A 148 32.17 1.10 29.19
CA GLY A 148 32.71 -0.04 28.45
C GLY A 148 32.12 -0.28 27.06
N ALA A 149 32.75 0.25 26.01
CA ALA A 149 32.92 -0.40 24.69
C ALA A 149 33.55 0.55 23.65
N LEU A 150 34.82 0.92 23.82
CA LEU A 150 35.66 1.49 22.74
C LEU A 150 36.85 0.55 22.46
N ALA A 151 36.57 -0.73 22.18
CA ALA A 151 37.61 -1.73 21.96
C ALA A 151 37.54 -2.47 20.60
N PHE A 152 36.51 -2.25 19.77
CA PHE A 152 36.37 -3.00 18.51
C PHE A 152 37.04 -2.36 17.29
N ILE A 153 37.37 -1.07 17.33
CA ILE A 153 37.96 -0.36 16.17
C ILE A 153 39.49 -0.59 16.06
N ALA A 154 40.18 -0.84 17.18
CA ALA A 154 41.63 -1.05 17.17
C ALA A 154 42.07 -2.43 16.63
N LEU A 155 41.21 -3.46 16.72
CA LEU A 155 41.55 -4.82 16.29
C LEU A 155 41.52 -4.99 14.76
N VAL A 156 40.61 -4.28 14.07
CA VAL A 156 40.47 -4.36 12.61
C VAL A 156 41.66 -3.67 11.90
N VAL A 157 42.16 -2.56 12.46
CA VAL A 157 43.30 -1.82 11.88
C VAL A 157 44.61 -2.63 11.98
N ALA A 158 44.83 -3.37 13.07
CA ALA A 158 46.01 -4.21 13.24
C ALA A 158 46.05 -5.40 12.26
N ILE A 159 44.89 -6.04 12.00
CA ILE A 159 44.80 -7.18 11.07
C ILE A 159 45.07 -6.73 9.62
N VAL A 160 44.57 -5.55 9.22
CA VAL A 160 44.81 -5.00 7.88
C VAL A 160 46.27 -4.58 7.69
N ALA A 161 46.93 -4.04 8.71
CA ALA A 161 48.35 -3.68 8.66
C ALA A 161 49.28 -4.91 8.57
N LEU A 162 48.95 -6.02 9.23
CA LEU A 162 49.73 -7.27 9.17
C LEU A 162 49.60 -7.98 7.81
N ARG A 163 48.43 -7.93 7.17
CA ARG A 163 48.21 -8.47 5.81
C ARG A 163 48.91 -7.68 4.70
N ARG A 164 49.16 -6.38 4.89
CA ARG A 164 49.90 -5.55 3.91
C ARG A 164 51.42 -5.73 3.96
N ARG A 165 51.99 -6.25 5.05
CA ARG A 165 53.44 -6.48 5.17
C ARG A 165 53.90 -7.87 4.70
N SER A 166 52.98 -8.76 4.38
CA SER A 166 53.25 -10.15 4.00
C SER A 166 53.01 -10.43 2.50
N LYS A 167 52.99 -9.36 1.68
CA LYS A 167 52.88 -9.44 0.22
C LYS A 167 53.95 -8.57 -0.43
#